data_AF-A0A8T9BG19-F1
#
_entry.id   AF-A0A8T9BG19-F1
#
_cell.length_a   1.000
_cell.length_b   1.000
_cell.length_c   1.000
_cell.angle_alpha   90.00
_cell.angle_beta   90.00
_cell.angle_gamma   90.00
#
_symmetry.space_group_name_H-M   'P 1'
#
loop_
_entity.id
_entity.type
_entity.pdbx_description
1 polymer ?
#
loop_
_entity_poly.entity_id
_entity_poly.type
_entity_poly.pdbx_seq_one_letter_code
_entity_poly.pdbx_strand_id
1 'polypeptide(L)'
;MHCPSLVTAGVLPFCSLVSIVFAVAPQAIPFSSNSYGPDGPWHAITIGVGTPSQSLDLLPGGSWSSDVLAPSVCVDATACTIAKLAGFYNASASSTNVQIGQTGNIRNSSFESTVGGLPSLTGSADWMFETAALKVQDGVSGQTTDVNLSDFDMLVMSEASETLPDGTTYPVQIGSLSLGAPQFNQSWTRSPPNPRFNGTFLPADLFAQGRVPSNSYGLHIGSTAMRIPGSLNIGGFDQSRALGQVSSQAYLENHLPIDLLDIGIGVAEGGSPFNFTSKAGLLAAGNSTLSPSMSVFIEAPLPYIYLPQSTCDAITQYLPVSYQAKYGLYFWDTGAAEYQRIVSSPSFLSFTFRLNSNINQNFTINVPFALLNLTLTGPIVDRSIQYLPLRPTAGPSGKYVLGRAFLQAAFIGVNWQSASNDGSGAWFLAQAPGPNTQTQNEATTIQPSDATIVGSANSWTDTWKGAWTVLSETGSGNTSTGDTATTTSGSSTSPPTPKPPPKGISPGGIAGTAVGGVAVISASLLGVLFLYRRSRAAGKPEPGSQEERIIQTPLTDFGVEPRRESDGYGSELGTGHEPMRESGGYGSSELGTGHEPQRPVEISGGVYRPKELDDTGYIPQSPVEMAG
;
A
#
# COMPACT_ATOMS: atom_id res chain seq x y z
N MET A 1 -50.50 -32.40 61.40
CA MET A 1 -49.79 -31.77 62.55
C MET A 1 -48.85 -30.70 62.01
N HIS A 2 -48.68 -29.64 62.78
CA HIS A 2 -48.32 -28.28 62.38
C HIS A 2 -47.04 -28.07 61.54
N CYS A 3 -47.12 -27.05 60.69
CA CYS A 3 -46.01 -26.26 60.15
C CYS A 3 -45.22 -25.57 61.30
N PRO A 4 -43.95 -25.15 61.12
CA PRO A 4 -43.73 -23.94 60.34
C PRO A 4 -42.49 -23.91 59.43
N SER A 5 -42.67 -23.09 58.42
CA SER A 5 -41.76 -22.48 57.47
C SER A 5 -40.52 -21.84 58.10
N LEU A 6 -39.36 -22.00 57.45
CA LEU A 6 -38.27 -21.03 57.51
C LEU A 6 -37.79 -20.76 56.07
N VAL A 7 -38.12 -19.58 55.56
CA VAL A 7 -37.62 -19.05 54.30
C VAL A 7 -36.29 -18.36 54.60
N THR A 8 -35.18 -18.96 54.21
CA THR A 8 -33.89 -18.27 54.11
C THR A 8 -33.64 -17.89 52.67
N ALA A 9 -33.84 -16.60 52.37
CA ALA A 9 -33.40 -15.98 51.12
C ALA A 9 -31.85 -15.96 51.10
N GLY A 10 -31.26 -16.84 50.29
CA GLY A 10 -29.84 -16.80 49.98
C GLY A 10 -29.55 -15.67 48.99
N VAL A 11 -28.90 -14.61 49.46
CA VAL A 11 -28.29 -13.60 48.60
C VAL A 11 -27.05 -14.23 47.98
N LEU A 12 -27.13 -14.65 46.72
CA LEU A 12 -25.96 -14.98 45.90
C LEU A 12 -25.14 -13.70 45.72
N PRO A 13 -23.87 -13.64 46.16
CA PRO A 13 -23.00 -12.54 45.77
C PRO A 13 -22.72 -12.69 44.28
N PHE A 14 -23.24 -11.76 43.48
CA PHE A 14 -22.77 -11.51 42.12
C PHE A 14 -21.28 -11.12 42.23
N CYS A 15 -20.40 -12.11 42.17
CA CYS A 15 -19.01 -11.87 41.83
C CYS A 15 -19.00 -11.40 40.37
N SER A 16 -19.12 -10.09 40.15
CA SER A 16 -18.67 -9.47 38.92
C SER A 16 -17.17 -9.71 38.84
N LEU A 17 -16.79 -10.81 38.19
CA LEU A 17 -15.46 -10.98 37.60
C LEU A 17 -15.31 -9.83 36.61
N VAL A 18 -14.72 -8.73 37.07
CA VAL A 18 -14.15 -7.73 36.16
C VAL A 18 -12.95 -8.43 35.55
N SER A 19 -13.16 -9.10 34.41
CA SER A 19 -12.08 -9.50 33.54
C SER A 19 -11.38 -8.21 33.12
N ILE A 20 -10.21 -7.95 33.69
CA ILE A 20 -9.30 -6.94 33.17
C ILE A 20 -8.79 -7.51 31.86
N VAL A 21 -9.50 -7.25 30.77
CA VAL A 21 -8.99 -7.49 29.42
C VAL A 21 -7.93 -6.42 29.20
N PHE A 22 -6.65 -6.80 29.28
CA PHE A 22 -5.59 -5.93 28.81
C PHE A 22 -5.80 -5.73 27.31
N ALA A 23 -5.99 -4.48 26.88
CA ALA A 23 -6.08 -4.16 25.47
C ALA A 23 -4.74 -4.50 24.82
N VAL A 24 -4.75 -5.39 23.82
CA VAL A 24 -3.56 -5.78 23.07
C VAL A 24 -3.11 -4.59 22.23
N ALA A 25 -1.85 -4.18 22.38
CA ALA A 25 -1.31 -3.03 21.67
C ALA A 25 -0.90 -3.41 20.22
N PRO A 26 -0.90 -2.45 19.28
CA PRO A 26 -0.28 -2.67 17.98
C PRO A 26 1.22 -2.94 18.09
N GLN A 27 1.75 -3.71 17.14
CA GLN A 27 3.17 -4.06 17.10
C GLN A 27 3.87 -3.36 15.94
N ALA A 28 4.90 -2.56 16.25
CA ALA A 28 5.73 -1.91 15.23
C ALA A 28 6.78 -2.90 14.72
N ILE A 29 7.03 -2.88 13.41
CA ILE A 29 8.07 -3.69 12.76
C ILE A 29 9.25 -2.77 12.42
N PRO A 30 10.44 -2.99 13.01
CA PRO A 30 11.63 -2.23 12.67
C PRO A 30 12.04 -2.45 11.21
N PHE A 31 12.41 -1.36 10.54
CA PHE A 31 13.02 -1.43 9.22
C PHE A 31 14.50 -1.82 9.31
N SER A 32 15.00 -2.45 8.25
CA SER A 32 16.41 -2.72 8.06
C SER A 32 17.22 -1.42 8.11
N SER A 33 18.47 -1.52 8.57
CA SER A 33 19.43 -0.41 8.48
C SER A 33 19.93 -0.19 7.05
N ASN A 34 19.70 -1.15 6.15
CA ASN A 34 20.07 -1.08 4.74
C ASN A 34 18.90 -0.56 3.90
N SER A 35 19.23 -0.14 2.69
CA SER A 35 18.26 0.31 1.70
C SER A 35 18.58 -0.27 0.33
N TYR A 36 17.55 -0.55 -0.47
CA TYR A 36 17.63 -1.45 -1.62
C TYR A 36 16.95 -0.89 -2.87
N GLY A 37 17.23 -1.51 -4.01
CA GLY A 37 16.53 -1.26 -5.27
C GLY A 37 17.31 -0.35 -6.23
N PRO A 38 17.52 -0.78 -7.49
CA PRO A 38 18.25 0.01 -8.48
C PRO A 38 17.47 1.23 -8.97
N ASP A 39 16.16 1.25 -8.72
CA ASP A 39 15.23 2.36 -8.96
C ASP A 39 15.02 3.26 -7.73
N GLY A 40 15.76 3.03 -6.64
CA GLY A 40 15.65 3.72 -5.35
C GLY A 40 16.95 4.36 -4.88
N PRO A 41 17.17 4.47 -3.55
CA PRO A 41 17.00 3.30 -2.68
C PRO A 41 15.74 3.35 -1.80
N TRP A 42 15.27 2.18 -1.38
CA TRP A 42 14.04 1.97 -0.61
C TRP A 42 14.31 1.30 0.73
N HIS A 43 13.55 1.66 1.75
CA HIS A 43 13.58 0.98 3.04
C HIS A 43 12.96 -0.42 2.92
N ALA A 44 13.54 -1.39 3.63
CA ALA A 44 13.11 -2.80 3.63
C ALA A 44 12.89 -3.31 5.06
N ILE A 45 12.27 -4.48 5.20
CA ILE A 45 12.08 -5.19 6.47
C ILE A 45 12.95 -6.45 6.47
N THR A 46 13.71 -6.64 7.55
CA THR A 46 14.48 -7.88 7.77
C THR A 46 13.59 -8.96 8.36
N ILE A 47 13.56 -10.13 7.73
CA ILE A 47 12.86 -11.33 8.16
C ILE A 47 13.80 -12.53 8.13
N GLY A 48 13.69 -13.42 9.12
CA GLY A 48 14.32 -14.73 9.12
C GLY A 48 13.37 -15.78 8.57
N VAL A 49 13.80 -16.62 7.63
CA VAL A 49 12.98 -17.66 7.01
C VAL A 49 13.69 -19.01 7.09
N GLY A 50 12.97 -20.05 7.50
CA GLY A 50 13.47 -21.42 7.54
C GLY A 50 14.22 -21.82 8.80
N THR A 51 14.64 -23.09 8.83
CA THR A 51 15.40 -23.71 9.92
C THR A 51 16.61 -24.45 9.36
N PRO A 52 17.85 -23.97 9.58
CA PRO A 52 18.20 -22.75 10.30
C PRO A 52 17.71 -21.47 9.59
N SER A 53 17.48 -20.42 10.38
CA SER A 53 16.97 -19.14 9.88
C SER A 53 17.91 -18.50 8.86
N GLN A 54 17.37 -18.15 7.69
CA GLN A 54 18.02 -17.42 6.61
C GLN A 54 17.51 -15.98 6.60
N SER A 55 18.41 -15.00 6.74
CA SER A 55 18.03 -13.58 6.83
C SER A 55 17.80 -12.98 5.44
N LEU A 56 16.65 -12.35 5.25
CA LEU A 56 16.22 -11.69 4.02
C LEU A 56 15.74 -10.28 4.34
N ASP A 57 16.03 -9.32 3.47
CA ASP A 57 15.44 -7.99 3.46
C ASP A 57 14.44 -7.89 2.30
N LEU A 58 13.19 -7.55 2.62
CA LEU A 58 12.07 -7.52 1.69
C LEU A 58 11.38 -6.15 1.71
N LEU A 59 10.89 -5.70 0.56
CA LEU A 59 10.13 -4.44 0.48
C LEU A 59 8.72 -4.64 1.06
N PRO A 60 8.27 -3.85 2.05
CA PRO A 60 6.94 -4.04 2.64
C PRO A 60 5.84 -3.59 1.68
N GLY A 61 4.84 -4.45 1.50
CA GLY A 61 3.66 -4.17 0.69
C GLY A 61 3.25 -5.34 -0.19
N GLY A 62 2.07 -5.24 -0.78
CA GLY A 62 1.44 -6.34 -1.50
C GLY A 62 0.44 -7.09 -0.64
N SER A 63 -0.20 -8.07 -1.25
CA SER A 63 -1.20 -8.93 -0.61
C SER A 63 -1.00 -10.38 -1.04
N TRP A 64 -1.48 -11.33 -0.23
CA TRP A 64 -1.29 -12.77 -0.40
C TRP A 64 0.14 -13.23 -0.08
N SER A 65 0.79 -14.02 -0.93
CA SER A 65 2.13 -14.55 -0.70
C SER A 65 3.20 -13.45 -0.66
N SER A 66 4.25 -13.65 0.13
CA SER A 66 5.46 -12.80 0.07
C SER A 66 6.42 -13.33 -0.99
N ASP A 67 6.97 -12.47 -1.84
CA ASP A 67 7.91 -12.90 -2.87
C ASP A 67 9.34 -12.95 -2.34
N VAL A 68 10.01 -14.09 -2.47
CA VAL A 68 11.39 -14.28 -2.02
C VAL A 68 12.28 -14.83 -3.13
N LEU A 69 13.56 -14.44 -3.10
CA LEU A 69 14.51 -14.81 -4.15
C LEU A 69 15.28 -16.08 -3.77
N ALA A 70 15.27 -17.08 -4.65
CA ALA A 70 16.22 -18.20 -4.55
C ALA A 70 17.60 -17.79 -5.08
N PRO A 71 18.69 -18.44 -4.65
CA PRO A 71 20.04 -18.14 -5.16
C PRO A 71 20.18 -18.28 -6.68
N SER A 72 19.36 -19.12 -7.30
CA SER A 72 19.38 -19.37 -8.75
C SER A 72 18.94 -18.17 -9.61
N VAL A 73 18.24 -17.19 -9.03
CA VAL A 73 17.88 -15.93 -9.72
C VAL A 73 19.14 -15.20 -10.21
N CYS A 74 20.26 -15.42 -9.52
CA CYS A 74 21.49 -14.68 -9.71
C CYS A 74 22.65 -15.58 -10.16
N VAL A 75 22.62 -15.96 -11.44
CA VAL A 75 23.71 -16.70 -12.09
C VAL A 75 24.87 -15.77 -12.50
N ASP A 76 24.60 -14.51 -12.88
CA ASP A 76 25.61 -13.48 -13.13
C ASP A 76 25.92 -12.71 -11.83
N ALA A 77 27.19 -12.71 -11.43
CA ALA A 77 27.61 -12.16 -10.15
C ALA A 77 27.52 -10.63 -10.05
N THR A 78 27.63 -9.90 -11.16
CA THR A 78 27.77 -8.43 -11.21
C THR A 78 26.40 -7.73 -11.15
N ALA A 79 25.42 -8.24 -11.88
CA ALA A 79 24.06 -7.68 -11.93
C ALA A 79 23.22 -7.95 -10.67
N CYS A 80 23.77 -8.68 -9.68
CA CYS A 80 23.04 -9.18 -8.51
C CYS A 80 23.59 -8.68 -7.17
N THR A 81 24.34 -7.56 -7.17
CA THR A 81 24.91 -7.02 -5.93
C THR A 81 23.83 -6.66 -4.91
N ILE A 82 22.71 -6.06 -5.35
CA ILE A 82 21.59 -5.69 -4.48
C ILE A 82 20.87 -6.95 -3.98
N ALA A 83 20.57 -7.91 -4.87
CA ALA A 83 19.93 -9.18 -4.49
C ALA A 83 20.75 -9.97 -3.45
N LYS A 84 22.08 -10.04 -3.63
CA LYS A 84 22.99 -10.67 -2.65
C LYS A 84 22.98 -9.96 -1.30
N LEU A 85 22.90 -8.63 -1.29
CA LEU A 85 22.81 -7.83 -0.06
C LEU A 85 21.45 -7.98 0.62
N ALA A 86 20.37 -8.14 -0.17
CA ALA A 86 19.02 -8.38 0.34
C ALA A 86 18.87 -9.80 0.90
N GLY A 87 19.65 -10.76 0.38
CA GLY A 87 19.64 -12.14 0.84
C GLY A 87 18.79 -13.05 -0.04
N PHE A 88 19.09 -14.34 0.03
CA PHE A 88 18.39 -15.39 -0.72
C PHE A 88 17.84 -16.44 0.23
N TYR A 89 16.74 -17.05 -0.16
CA TYR A 89 16.17 -18.21 0.50
C TYR A 89 16.52 -19.50 -0.27
N ASN A 90 17.26 -20.39 0.39
CA ASN A 90 17.55 -21.72 -0.12
C ASN A 90 16.66 -22.77 0.57
N ALA A 91 15.61 -23.19 -0.13
CA ALA A 91 14.64 -24.18 0.36
C ALA A 91 15.29 -25.51 0.76
N SER A 92 16.31 -25.96 0.02
CA SER A 92 17.02 -27.23 0.30
C SER A 92 17.88 -27.18 1.56
N ALA A 93 18.17 -25.99 2.08
CA ALA A 93 18.94 -25.80 3.31
C ALA A 93 18.04 -25.74 4.56
N SER A 94 16.71 -25.72 4.39
CA SER A 94 15.76 -25.59 5.50
C SER A 94 15.04 -26.90 5.79
N SER A 95 14.92 -27.26 7.07
CA SER A 95 14.17 -28.43 7.53
C SER A 95 12.67 -28.17 7.73
N THR A 96 12.23 -26.91 7.69
CA THR A 96 10.83 -26.51 7.89
C THR A 96 10.11 -26.14 6.59
N ASN A 97 10.80 -26.22 5.45
CA ASN A 97 10.23 -25.96 4.14
C ASN A 97 9.13 -26.98 3.79
N VAL A 98 7.97 -26.48 3.43
CA VAL A 98 6.85 -27.28 2.94
C VAL A 98 6.46 -26.81 1.55
N GLN A 99 6.48 -27.74 0.60
CA GLN A 99 5.89 -27.56 -0.73
C GLN A 99 4.79 -28.58 -0.91
N ILE A 100 3.63 -28.14 -1.38
CA ILE A 100 2.49 -29.01 -1.67
C ILE A 100 2.28 -29.03 -3.19
N GLY A 101 2.15 -30.22 -3.78
CA GLY A 101 2.08 -30.34 -5.24
C GLY A 101 0.85 -29.67 -5.88
N GLN A 102 -0.12 -29.23 -5.09
CA GLN A 102 -1.39 -28.63 -5.52
C GLN A 102 -1.38 -27.10 -5.49
N THR A 103 -0.31 -26.44 -5.03
CA THR A 103 -0.22 -24.97 -5.11
C THR A 103 -0.09 -24.45 -6.54
N GLY A 104 0.22 -25.31 -7.50
CA GLY A 104 0.64 -24.89 -8.82
C GLY A 104 2.06 -24.34 -8.80
N ASN A 105 2.49 -23.81 -9.95
CA ASN A 105 3.78 -23.17 -10.14
C ASN A 105 3.73 -22.18 -11.30
N ILE A 106 4.69 -21.25 -11.33
CA ILE A 106 4.96 -20.40 -12.49
C ILE A 106 6.20 -20.94 -13.19
N ARG A 107 6.17 -21.05 -14.51
CA ARG A 107 7.28 -21.57 -15.33
C ARG A 107 7.45 -20.72 -16.57
N ASN A 108 8.61 -20.09 -16.68
CA ASN A 108 9.02 -19.22 -17.78
C ASN A 108 7.87 -18.34 -18.34
N SER A 109 7.16 -17.64 -17.44
CA SER A 109 5.97 -16.86 -17.79
C SER A 109 5.89 -15.58 -16.98
N SER A 110 5.00 -14.68 -17.40
CA SER A 110 4.69 -13.45 -16.68
C SER A 110 4.03 -13.76 -15.34
N PHE A 111 4.39 -12.99 -14.32
CA PHE A 111 3.81 -13.10 -12.98
C PHE A 111 2.56 -12.23 -12.84
N GLU A 112 2.24 -11.42 -13.86
CA GLU A 112 1.15 -10.43 -13.88
C GLU A 112 -0.21 -11.00 -13.44
N SER A 113 -0.57 -12.20 -13.92
CA SER A 113 -1.84 -12.84 -13.60
C SER A 113 -1.81 -13.68 -12.32
N THR A 114 -0.68 -13.71 -11.62
CA THR A 114 -0.50 -14.51 -10.42
C THR A 114 -0.85 -13.72 -9.17
N VAL A 115 -1.83 -14.21 -8.42
CA VAL A 115 -2.20 -13.66 -7.11
C VAL A 115 -0.99 -13.75 -6.18
N GLY A 116 -0.63 -12.61 -5.58
CA GLY A 116 0.53 -12.51 -4.69
C GLY A 116 1.90 -12.50 -5.38
N GLY A 117 1.95 -12.56 -6.72
CA GLY A 117 3.19 -12.41 -7.46
C GLY A 117 3.51 -10.95 -7.77
N LEU A 118 4.80 -10.61 -7.86
CA LEU A 118 5.24 -9.32 -8.41
C LEU A 118 4.90 -9.21 -9.91
N PRO A 119 3.91 -8.40 -10.30
CA PRO A 119 3.30 -8.53 -11.62
C PRO A 119 4.17 -8.01 -12.76
N SER A 120 5.25 -7.28 -12.47
CA SER A 120 6.23 -6.81 -13.46
C SER A 120 7.25 -7.87 -13.89
N LEU A 121 7.30 -9.01 -13.19
CA LEU A 121 8.33 -10.03 -13.39
C LEU A 121 7.93 -11.10 -14.40
N THR A 122 8.93 -11.68 -15.04
CA THR A 122 8.81 -12.91 -15.83
C THR A 122 9.85 -13.93 -15.36
N GLY A 123 9.45 -15.20 -15.28
CA GLY A 123 10.36 -16.29 -14.94
C GLY A 123 9.64 -17.50 -14.37
N SER A 124 10.23 -18.10 -13.34
CA SER A 124 9.78 -19.34 -12.72
C SER A 124 9.76 -19.19 -11.20
N ALA A 125 8.67 -19.63 -10.57
CA ALA A 125 8.48 -19.55 -9.13
C ALA A 125 7.61 -20.69 -8.60
N ASP A 126 7.78 -21.00 -7.32
CA ASP A 126 7.03 -22.04 -6.61
C ASP A 126 6.49 -21.50 -5.29
N TRP A 127 5.22 -21.79 -5.01
CA TRP A 127 4.68 -21.55 -3.68
C TRP A 127 5.31 -22.50 -2.67
N MET A 128 5.75 -21.93 -1.55
CA MET A 128 6.34 -22.66 -0.43
C MET A 128 5.87 -22.06 0.88
N PHE A 129 5.86 -22.89 1.92
CA PHE A 129 5.48 -22.49 3.27
C PHE A 129 6.62 -22.74 4.22
N GLU A 130 6.82 -21.81 5.14
CA GLU A 130 7.95 -21.85 6.05
C GLU A 130 7.62 -21.39 7.47
N THR A 131 8.54 -21.70 8.39
CA THR A 131 8.65 -20.90 9.61
C THR A 131 9.33 -19.58 9.25
N ALA A 132 8.72 -18.46 9.62
CA ALA A 132 9.34 -17.16 9.52
C ALA A 132 9.46 -16.51 10.91
N ALA A 133 10.44 -15.63 11.08
CA ALA A 133 10.70 -14.92 12.33
C ALA A 133 10.99 -13.45 12.03
N LEU A 134 10.40 -12.56 12.81
CA LEU A 134 10.57 -11.12 12.67
C LEU A 134 10.63 -10.44 14.03
N LYS A 135 11.32 -9.30 14.05
CA LYS A 135 11.37 -8.43 15.23
C LYS A 135 10.13 -7.56 15.27
N VAL A 136 9.50 -7.49 16.44
CA VAL A 136 8.40 -6.58 16.73
C VAL A 136 8.73 -5.75 17.96
N GLN A 137 8.16 -4.57 18.03
CA GLN A 137 8.25 -3.65 19.15
C GLN A 137 6.85 -3.33 19.66
N ASP A 138 6.67 -3.35 20.99
CA ASP A 138 5.42 -2.90 21.61
C ASP A 138 5.31 -1.37 21.42
N GLY A 139 4.55 -0.94 20.43
CA GLY A 139 4.62 0.44 19.93
C GLY A 139 6.01 0.83 19.40
N VAL A 140 6.32 2.13 19.36
CA VAL A 140 7.55 2.66 18.71
C VAL A 140 8.75 2.78 19.67
N SER A 141 8.55 2.62 20.98
CA SER A 141 9.61 2.72 21.99
C SER A 141 9.66 1.55 22.98
N GLY A 142 8.82 0.53 22.77
CA GLY A 142 8.74 -0.64 23.65
C GLY A 142 9.87 -1.64 23.45
N GLN A 143 9.80 -2.71 24.22
CA GLN A 143 10.77 -3.80 24.13
C GLN A 143 10.69 -4.48 22.76
N THR A 144 11.85 -4.70 22.14
CA THR A 144 11.93 -5.51 20.92
C THR A 144 11.88 -6.99 21.30
N THR A 145 10.98 -7.74 20.68
CA THR A 145 10.84 -9.19 20.84
C THR A 145 10.81 -9.87 19.47
N ASP A 146 11.15 -11.16 19.43
CA ASP A 146 11.00 -11.96 18.21
C ASP A 146 9.63 -12.65 18.22
N VAL A 147 8.94 -12.62 17.08
CA VAL A 147 7.71 -13.39 16.84
C VAL A 147 7.95 -14.36 15.70
N ASN A 148 7.33 -15.53 15.81
CA ASN A 148 7.40 -16.58 14.80
C ASN A 148 6.05 -16.71 14.12
N LEU A 149 6.08 -16.84 12.80
CA LEU A 149 4.97 -17.21 11.95
C LEU A 149 5.18 -18.66 11.51
N SER A 150 4.13 -19.47 11.60
CA SER A 150 4.14 -20.85 11.06
C SER A 150 3.41 -20.88 9.73
N ASP A 151 3.82 -21.76 8.83
CA ASP A 151 3.21 -21.92 7.51
C ASP A 151 3.15 -20.59 6.72
N PHE A 152 4.16 -19.73 6.89
CA PHE A 152 4.27 -18.43 6.25
C PHE A 152 4.31 -18.59 4.73
N ASP A 153 3.35 -17.95 4.07
CA ASP A 153 3.09 -18.10 2.65
C ASP A 153 4.07 -17.30 1.78
N MET A 154 4.81 -18.01 0.92
CA MET A 154 5.81 -17.41 0.06
C MET A 154 5.69 -17.88 -1.38
N LEU A 155 5.99 -16.98 -2.31
CA LEU A 155 6.31 -17.30 -3.70
C LEU A 155 7.83 -17.25 -3.86
N VAL A 156 8.47 -18.41 -3.95
CA VAL A 156 9.92 -18.54 -4.08
C VAL A 156 10.31 -18.50 -5.55
N MET A 157 10.93 -17.40 -5.97
CA MET A 157 11.37 -17.17 -7.33
C MET A 157 12.70 -17.88 -7.60
N SER A 158 12.71 -18.85 -8.50
CA SER A 158 13.93 -19.52 -8.96
C SER A 158 14.55 -18.87 -10.19
N GLU A 159 13.71 -18.22 -11.00
CA GLU A 159 14.07 -17.36 -12.13
C GLU A 159 13.14 -16.15 -12.10
N ALA A 160 13.68 -14.94 -12.15
CA ALA A 160 12.85 -13.74 -12.19
C ALA A 160 13.64 -12.58 -12.77
N SER A 161 13.09 -11.99 -13.83
CA SER A 161 13.69 -10.84 -14.51
C SER A 161 12.64 -9.77 -14.78
N GLU A 162 13.09 -8.53 -14.71
CA GLU A 162 12.39 -7.35 -15.21
C GLU A 162 12.78 -7.12 -16.67
N THR A 163 11.84 -6.62 -17.47
CA THR A 163 12.08 -6.28 -18.88
C THR A 163 11.94 -4.79 -19.11
N LEU A 164 12.99 -4.16 -19.63
CA LEU A 164 12.98 -2.76 -20.05
C LEU A 164 12.27 -2.60 -21.41
N PRO A 165 11.76 -1.40 -21.74
CA PRO A 165 11.07 -1.16 -23.01
C PRO A 165 11.85 -1.48 -24.28
N ASP A 166 13.18 -1.46 -24.25
CA ASP A 166 14.02 -1.87 -25.39
C ASP A 166 14.18 -3.40 -25.52
N GLY A 167 13.56 -4.18 -24.63
CA GLY A 167 13.62 -5.64 -24.57
C GLY A 167 14.80 -6.18 -23.78
N THR A 168 15.69 -5.33 -23.26
CA THR A 168 16.76 -5.79 -22.36
C THR A 168 16.18 -6.22 -21.01
N THR A 169 16.76 -7.27 -20.43
CA THR A 169 16.31 -7.81 -19.14
C THR A 169 17.39 -7.71 -18.09
N TYR A 170 16.97 -7.63 -16.83
CA TYR A 170 17.86 -7.70 -15.68
C TYR A 170 17.21 -8.51 -14.56
N PRO A 171 17.98 -9.23 -13.73
CA PRO A 171 17.42 -10.04 -12.67
C PRO A 171 16.71 -9.16 -11.64
N VAL A 172 15.64 -9.67 -11.04
CA VAL A 172 15.00 -9.00 -9.91
C VAL A 172 16.03 -8.76 -8.78
N GLN A 173 15.96 -7.60 -8.14
CA GLN A 173 16.98 -7.17 -7.17
C GLN A 173 16.56 -7.33 -5.70
N ILE A 174 15.26 -7.42 -5.43
CA ILE A 174 14.72 -7.59 -4.07
C ILE A 174 13.28 -8.11 -4.17
N GLY A 175 12.87 -8.93 -3.20
CA GLY A 175 11.51 -9.44 -3.07
C GLY A 175 10.56 -8.50 -2.29
N SER A 176 9.38 -9.00 -1.96
CA SER A 176 8.33 -8.24 -1.26
C SER A 176 7.84 -8.98 -0.02
N LEU A 177 7.55 -8.24 1.05
CA LEU A 177 6.88 -8.74 2.25
C LEU A 177 5.42 -8.32 2.17
N SER A 178 4.57 -9.29 1.82
CA SER A 178 3.12 -9.09 1.76
C SER A 178 2.56 -8.76 3.14
N LEU A 179 1.59 -7.85 3.17
CA LEU A 179 1.00 -7.32 4.41
C LEU A 179 -0.45 -7.79 4.61
N GLY A 180 -0.76 -9.02 4.21
CA GLY A 180 -2.05 -9.68 4.44
C GLY A 180 -2.85 -9.91 3.17
N ALA A 181 -4.13 -10.25 3.33
CA ALA A 181 -5.06 -10.46 2.22
C ALA A 181 -6.50 -10.28 2.74
N PRO A 182 -7.50 -10.15 1.84
CA PRO A 182 -8.90 -10.14 2.24
C PRO A 182 -9.32 -11.40 3.01
N GLN A 183 -8.72 -12.53 2.67
CA GLN A 183 -8.88 -13.80 3.38
C GLN A 183 -7.92 -13.87 4.56
N PHE A 184 -8.38 -14.48 5.65
CA PHE A 184 -7.56 -14.66 6.85
C PHE A 184 -6.33 -15.54 6.62
N ASN A 185 -6.44 -16.48 5.70
CA ASN A 185 -5.38 -17.41 5.30
C ASN A 185 -5.63 -17.84 3.85
N GLN A 186 -4.58 -18.27 3.16
CA GLN A 186 -4.75 -18.97 1.88
C GLN A 186 -4.84 -20.47 2.14
N SER A 187 -5.80 -21.14 1.50
CA SER A 187 -6.08 -22.56 1.74
C SER A 187 -5.85 -23.38 0.49
N TRP A 188 -5.10 -24.47 0.60
CA TRP A 188 -4.88 -25.42 -0.48
C TRP A 188 -5.32 -26.83 -0.10
N THR A 189 -5.80 -27.56 -1.09
CA THR A 189 -6.09 -28.99 -0.94
C THR A 189 -4.81 -29.80 -1.01
N ARG A 190 -4.57 -30.67 -0.03
CA ARG A 190 -3.48 -31.65 -0.09
C ARG A 190 -4.01 -32.97 -0.66
N SER A 191 -3.48 -33.42 -1.79
CA SER A 191 -3.90 -34.68 -2.46
C SER A 191 -3.25 -35.91 -1.79
N PRO A 192 -3.93 -37.07 -1.65
CA PRO A 192 -5.07 -37.28 -0.76
C PRO A 192 -4.82 -38.23 0.44
N PRO A 193 -5.73 -38.24 1.44
CA PRO A 193 -6.93 -37.39 1.52
C PRO A 193 -7.00 -36.55 2.80
N ASN A 194 -6.90 -35.22 2.67
CA ASN A 194 -7.12 -34.23 3.73
C ASN A 194 -6.17 -34.35 4.95
N PRO A 195 -5.79 -33.25 5.61
CA PRO A 195 -6.46 -31.94 5.68
C PRO A 195 -6.05 -30.92 4.61
N ARG A 196 -6.80 -29.81 4.56
CA ARG A 196 -6.37 -28.57 3.89
C ARG A 196 -5.09 -28.06 4.55
N PHE A 197 -4.21 -27.50 3.74
CA PHE A 197 -3.05 -26.75 4.22
C PHE A 197 -3.38 -25.26 4.19
N ASN A 198 -3.08 -24.54 5.27
CA ASN A 198 -3.36 -23.12 5.40
C ASN A 198 -2.04 -22.36 5.47
N GLY A 199 -1.77 -21.56 4.44
CA GLY A 199 -0.68 -20.59 4.48
C GLY A 199 -1.13 -19.35 5.24
N THR A 200 -0.23 -18.82 6.06
CA THR A 200 -0.52 -17.70 6.95
C THR A 200 0.08 -16.40 6.42
N PHE A 201 -0.55 -15.29 6.81
CA PHE A 201 -0.07 -13.95 6.52
C PHE A 201 0.27 -13.22 7.81
N LEU A 202 1.26 -12.33 7.76
CA LEU A 202 1.81 -11.66 8.93
C LEU A 202 0.73 -11.01 9.84
N PRO A 203 -0.17 -10.12 9.37
CA PRO A 203 -1.14 -9.50 10.27
C PRO A 203 -2.20 -10.49 10.80
N ALA A 204 -2.63 -11.44 9.98
CA ALA A 204 -3.64 -12.42 10.35
C ALA A 204 -3.12 -13.40 11.41
N ASP A 205 -1.89 -13.90 11.26
CA ASP A 205 -1.29 -14.84 12.20
C ASP A 205 -1.01 -14.18 13.55
N LEU A 206 -0.47 -12.96 13.56
CA LEU A 206 -0.27 -12.21 14.81
C LEU A 206 -1.60 -11.94 15.53
N PHE A 207 -2.67 -11.67 14.78
CA PHE A 207 -4.01 -11.52 15.36
C PHE A 207 -4.54 -12.84 15.91
N ALA A 208 -4.38 -13.96 15.19
CA ALA A 208 -4.77 -15.30 15.65
C ALA A 208 -4.06 -15.70 16.96
N GLN A 209 -2.80 -15.30 17.11
CA GLN A 209 -2.00 -15.52 18.32
C GLN A 209 -2.38 -14.57 19.48
N GLY A 210 -3.30 -13.62 19.27
CA GLY A 210 -3.67 -12.60 20.27
C GLY A 210 -2.56 -11.58 20.55
N ARG A 211 -1.63 -11.38 19.60
CA ARG A 211 -0.46 -10.48 19.73
C ARG A 211 -0.74 -9.05 19.29
N VAL A 212 -1.72 -8.87 18.41
CA VAL A 212 -2.18 -7.57 17.90
C VAL A 212 -3.70 -7.48 18.00
N PRO A 213 -4.29 -6.27 18.05
CA PRO A 213 -5.73 -6.09 18.23
C PRO A 213 -6.59 -6.42 17.01
N SER A 214 -6.02 -6.51 15.81
CA SER A 214 -6.74 -6.75 14.55
C SER A 214 -5.82 -7.31 13.45
N ASN A 215 -6.42 -7.92 12.42
CA ASN A 215 -5.77 -8.25 11.14
C ASN A 215 -5.75 -6.99 10.26
N SER A 216 -4.86 -6.06 10.61
CA SER A 216 -4.71 -4.78 9.92
C SER A 216 -3.26 -4.31 9.94
N TYR A 217 -2.93 -3.31 9.14
CA TYR A 217 -1.64 -2.62 9.22
C TYR A 217 -1.75 -1.14 8.85
N GLY A 218 -0.76 -0.36 9.28
CA GLY A 218 -0.48 0.98 8.80
C GLY A 218 0.98 1.09 8.36
N LEU A 219 1.21 1.60 7.16
CA LEU A 219 2.50 1.73 6.50
C LEU A 219 2.73 3.15 5.97
N HIS A 220 3.85 3.73 6.34
CA HIS A 220 4.51 4.80 5.58
C HIS A 220 5.91 4.30 5.22
N ILE A 221 6.21 4.17 3.94
CA ILE A 221 7.49 3.59 3.49
C ILE A 221 8.67 4.52 3.74
N GLY A 222 8.44 5.81 4.00
CA GLY A 222 9.50 6.81 4.20
C GLY A 222 10.27 7.15 2.92
N SER A 223 11.43 7.76 3.09
CA SER A 223 12.35 8.16 2.02
C SER A 223 13.77 8.08 2.52
N THR A 224 14.59 7.27 1.86
CA THR A 224 16.02 7.11 2.18
C THR A 224 16.78 8.40 1.88
N ALA A 225 16.56 8.98 0.70
CA ALA A 225 17.22 10.20 0.22
C ALA A 225 16.94 11.40 1.13
N MET A 226 15.70 11.54 1.61
CA MET A 226 15.29 12.62 2.51
C MET A 226 15.40 12.25 4.00
N ARG A 227 15.96 11.07 4.33
CA ARG A 227 16.09 10.55 5.70
C ARG A 227 14.77 10.52 6.48
N ILE A 228 13.67 10.26 5.79
CA ILE A 228 12.37 10.01 6.40
C ILE A 228 12.32 8.51 6.74
N PRO A 229 12.30 8.11 8.02
CA PRO A 229 12.26 6.70 8.38
C PRO A 229 10.90 6.09 8.02
N GLY A 230 10.92 4.82 7.60
CA GLY A 230 9.70 4.04 7.44
C GLY A 230 9.00 3.79 8.78
N SER A 231 7.70 3.47 8.71
CA SER A 231 6.88 3.09 9.85
C SER A 231 5.87 2.03 9.40
N LEU A 232 5.92 0.85 10.02
CA LEU A 232 5.02 -0.28 9.76
C LEU A 232 4.51 -0.75 11.11
N ASN A 233 3.20 -0.73 11.31
CA ASN A 233 2.56 -1.19 12.53
C ASN A 233 1.48 -2.21 12.17
N ILE A 234 1.46 -3.33 12.88
CA ILE A 234 0.46 -4.39 12.72
C ILE A 234 -0.60 -4.23 13.82
N GLY A 235 -1.87 -4.33 13.44
CA GLY A 235 -3.02 -4.04 14.31
C GLY A 235 -3.25 -2.54 14.59
N GLY A 236 -2.57 -1.66 13.87
CA GLY A 236 -2.61 -0.23 14.14
C GLY A 236 -1.76 0.57 13.19
N PHE A 237 -1.49 1.83 13.53
CA PHE A 237 -0.68 2.75 12.75
C PHE A 237 -0.05 3.82 13.63
N ASP A 238 1.07 4.39 13.19
CA ASP A 238 1.62 5.61 13.77
C ASP A 238 0.82 6.81 13.24
N GLN A 239 0.02 7.44 14.10
CA GLN A 239 -0.87 8.55 13.71
C GLN A 239 -0.12 9.76 13.16
N SER A 240 1.16 9.96 13.53
CA SER A 240 1.99 11.03 12.96
C SER A 240 2.27 10.84 11.47
N ARG A 241 2.05 9.63 10.93
CA ARG A 241 2.26 9.30 9.53
C ARG A 241 1.05 9.53 8.65
N ALA A 242 -0.14 9.58 9.22
CA ALA A 242 -1.37 9.91 8.51
C ALA A 242 -1.77 11.36 8.83
N LEU A 243 -1.40 12.32 8.00
CA LEU A 243 -1.68 13.73 8.24
C LEU A 243 -3.07 14.13 7.74
N GLY A 244 -3.78 14.89 8.57
CA GLY A 244 -5.02 15.56 8.21
C GLY A 244 -6.12 14.58 7.81
N GLN A 245 -6.69 14.83 6.63
CA GLN A 245 -7.81 14.05 6.12
C GLN A 245 -7.35 12.68 5.62
N VAL A 246 -8.06 11.64 6.05
CA VAL A 246 -7.83 10.25 5.64
C VAL A 246 -9.01 9.78 4.80
N SER A 247 -8.72 9.24 3.62
CA SER A 247 -9.72 8.55 2.82
C SER A 247 -9.86 7.11 3.30
N SER A 248 -11.08 6.58 3.27
CA SER A 248 -11.41 5.18 3.49
C SER A 248 -12.13 4.62 2.27
N GLN A 249 -11.61 3.52 1.74
CA GLN A 249 -12.03 2.93 0.47
C GLN A 249 -12.21 1.43 0.66
N ALA A 250 -13.10 0.82 -0.12
CA ALA A 250 -13.10 -0.64 -0.26
C ALA A 250 -11.89 -1.09 -1.09
N TYR A 251 -11.28 -2.22 -0.74
CA TYR A 251 -10.25 -2.86 -1.55
C TYR A 251 -10.89 -3.81 -2.58
N LEU A 252 -10.12 -4.18 -3.61
CA LEU A 252 -10.41 -5.33 -4.47
C LEU A 252 -9.56 -6.51 -4.01
N GLU A 253 -9.79 -7.71 -4.55
CA GLU A 253 -9.18 -8.97 -4.10
C GLU A 253 -7.65 -8.91 -3.92
N ASN A 254 -6.96 -8.13 -4.75
CA ASN A 254 -5.50 -7.97 -4.74
C ASN A 254 -5.03 -6.52 -5.01
N HIS A 255 -5.94 -5.53 -5.01
CA HIS A 255 -5.60 -4.15 -5.36
C HIS A 255 -6.29 -3.13 -4.45
N LEU A 256 -5.66 -1.95 -4.32
CA LEU A 256 -6.18 -0.81 -3.56
C LEU A 256 -6.65 0.30 -4.53
N PRO A 257 -7.90 0.27 -5.01
CA PRO A 257 -8.38 1.22 -6.02
C PRO A 257 -8.83 2.56 -5.44
N ILE A 258 -8.48 3.64 -6.14
CA ILE A 258 -9.01 4.97 -5.85
C ILE A 258 -9.19 5.79 -7.14
N ASP A 259 -10.21 6.63 -7.18
CA ASP A 259 -10.42 7.56 -8.29
C ASP A 259 -9.48 8.76 -8.16
N LEU A 260 -8.57 8.90 -9.13
CA LEU A 260 -7.78 10.10 -9.35
C LEU A 260 -8.58 11.09 -10.18
N LEU A 261 -8.73 12.31 -9.66
CA LEU A 261 -9.58 13.38 -10.22
C LEU A 261 -8.77 14.49 -10.88
N ASP A 262 -7.55 14.75 -10.38
CA ASP A 262 -6.65 15.73 -10.98
C ASP A 262 -5.19 15.47 -10.59
N ILE A 263 -4.28 15.95 -11.43
CA ILE A 263 -2.87 16.15 -11.10
C ILE A 263 -2.52 17.62 -11.34
N GLY A 264 -1.77 18.20 -10.42
CA GLY A 264 -1.28 19.56 -10.54
C GLY A 264 0.19 19.72 -10.15
N ILE A 265 0.70 20.94 -10.33
CA ILE A 265 1.99 21.41 -9.82
C ILE A 265 1.70 22.61 -8.92
N GLY A 266 2.22 22.60 -7.70
CA GLY A 266 2.04 23.68 -6.73
C GLY A 266 3.33 24.05 -6.00
N VAL A 267 3.24 25.13 -5.22
CA VAL A 267 4.29 25.59 -4.31
C VAL A 267 3.67 25.81 -2.93
N ALA A 268 4.25 25.19 -1.90
CA ALA A 268 3.67 25.18 -0.57
C ALA A 268 3.88 26.50 0.17
N GLU A 269 5.04 27.13 -0.01
CA GLU A 269 5.40 28.41 0.60
C GLU A 269 6.50 29.14 -0.20
N GLY A 270 6.50 30.47 -0.13
CA GLY A 270 7.48 31.34 -0.78
C GLY A 270 7.32 31.50 -2.29
N GLY A 271 8.39 31.93 -2.94
CA GLY A 271 8.46 32.14 -4.39
C GLY A 271 8.43 30.84 -5.19
N SER A 272 7.92 30.92 -6.42
CA SER A 272 7.84 29.76 -7.31
C SER A 272 9.13 29.54 -8.11
N PRO A 273 9.58 28.29 -8.30
CA PRO A 273 10.58 27.96 -9.31
C PRO A 273 10.00 27.99 -10.74
N PHE A 274 8.68 28.10 -10.90
CA PHE A 274 7.97 28.18 -12.18
C PHE A 274 7.47 29.60 -12.47
N ASN A 275 6.95 29.81 -13.68
CA ASN A 275 6.23 31.05 -14.05
C ASN A 275 4.77 31.09 -13.55
N PHE A 276 4.38 30.17 -12.68
CA PHE A 276 3.09 30.09 -12.01
C PHE A 276 3.29 29.61 -10.57
N THR A 277 2.33 29.87 -9.68
CA THR A 277 2.33 29.34 -8.30
C THR A 277 1.54 28.04 -8.17
N SER A 278 0.53 27.86 -9.01
CA SER A 278 -0.28 26.65 -9.09
C SER A 278 -0.72 26.39 -10.53
N LYS A 279 -0.70 25.12 -10.93
CA LYS A 279 -1.19 24.60 -12.20
C LYS A 279 -2.01 23.35 -11.93
N ALA A 280 -3.28 23.35 -12.31
CA ALA A 280 -4.20 22.21 -12.19
C ALA A 280 -4.57 21.67 -13.57
N GLY A 281 -5.32 20.57 -13.61
CA GLY A 281 -5.85 20.00 -14.84
C GLY A 281 -4.79 19.33 -15.71
N LEU A 282 -3.77 18.71 -15.10
CA LEU A 282 -2.73 17.99 -15.85
C LEU A 282 -3.13 16.54 -16.13
N LEU A 283 -4.08 15.99 -15.38
CA LEU A 283 -4.60 14.64 -15.62
C LEU A 283 -5.32 14.56 -16.97
N ALA A 284 -4.92 13.60 -17.81
CA ALA A 284 -5.44 13.39 -19.16
C ALA A 284 -5.38 14.61 -20.09
N ALA A 285 -4.62 15.65 -19.75
CA ALA A 285 -4.60 16.91 -20.46
C ALA A 285 -4.21 16.74 -21.94
N GLY A 286 -5.00 17.35 -22.84
CA GLY A 286 -4.77 17.24 -24.28
C GLY A 286 -5.25 15.93 -24.91
N ASN A 287 -5.87 15.02 -24.14
CA ASN A 287 -6.45 13.77 -24.65
C ASN A 287 -7.93 13.64 -24.28
N SER A 288 -8.82 14.05 -25.20
CA SER A 288 -10.28 14.01 -25.01
C SER A 288 -10.89 12.61 -25.02
N THR A 289 -10.12 11.58 -25.41
CA THR A 289 -10.58 10.17 -25.36
C THR A 289 -10.49 9.57 -23.96
N LEU A 290 -9.68 10.18 -23.09
CA LEU A 290 -9.55 9.75 -21.70
C LEU A 290 -10.58 10.47 -20.83
N SER A 291 -11.11 9.74 -19.85
CA SER A 291 -11.97 10.33 -18.84
C SER A 291 -11.20 11.34 -17.98
N PRO A 292 -11.81 12.48 -17.60
CA PRO A 292 -11.18 13.47 -16.72
C PRO A 292 -10.95 12.95 -15.29
N SER A 293 -11.59 11.85 -14.91
CA SER A 293 -11.28 11.07 -13.71
C SER A 293 -11.00 9.62 -14.08
N MET A 294 -10.06 8.97 -13.40
CA MET A 294 -9.72 7.57 -13.66
C MET A 294 -9.42 6.79 -12.39
N SER A 295 -9.80 5.51 -12.38
CA SER A 295 -9.38 4.59 -11.33
C SER A 295 -7.90 4.27 -11.48
N VAL A 296 -7.15 4.42 -10.39
CA VAL A 296 -5.75 4.02 -10.26
C VAL A 296 -5.62 3.01 -9.10
N PHE A 297 -4.56 2.20 -9.11
CA PHE A 297 -4.22 1.33 -8.00
C PHE A 297 -3.04 1.87 -7.20
N ILE A 298 -3.06 1.69 -5.88
CA ILE A 298 -1.93 1.98 -5.00
C ILE A 298 -1.19 0.67 -4.73
N GLU A 299 0.07 0.55 -5.18
CA GLU A 299 0.84 -0.70 -5.10
C GLU A 299 2.28 -0.47 -4.66
N ALA A 300 2.56 -0.67 -3.37
CA ALA A 300 3.90 -0.54 -2.80
C ALA A 300 4.98 -1.46 -3.40
N PRO A 301 4.68 -2.65 -3.96
CA PRO A 301 5.69 -3.45 -4.63
C PRO A 301 6.15 -2.90 -5.99
N LEU A 302 5.44 -1.93 -6.59
CA LEU A 302 5.85 -1.31 -7.85
C LEU A 302 6.61 0.01 -7.62
N PRO A 303 7.69 0.30 -8.38
CA PRO A 303 8.55 1.44 -8.09
C PRO A 303 8.00 2.80 -8.54
N TYR A 304 7.36 2.84 -9.71
CA TYR A 304 7.09 4.08 -10.43
C TYR A 304 5.67 4.62 -10.24
N ILE A 305 5.44 5.81 -10.77
CA ILE A 305 4.12 6.42 -10.98
C ILE A 305 3.75 6.19 -12.46
N TYR A 306 2.83 5.26 -12.69
CA TYR A 306 2.36 4.84 -14.01
C TYR A 306 1.11 5.64 -14.37
N LEU A 307 1.22 6.48 -15.40
CA LEU A 307 0.16 7.43 -15.80
C LEU A 307 -0.02 7.42 -17.33
N PRO A 308 -1.15 7.94 -17.86
CA PRO A 308 -1.30 8.12 -19.29
C PRO A 308 -0.18 9.00 -19.86
N GLN A 309 0.28 8.69 -21.07
CA GLN A 309 1.28 9.49 -21.78
C GLN A 309 0.94 10.99 -21.78
N SER A 310 -0.31 11.35 -22.10
CA SER A 310 -0.75 12.76 -22.11
C SER A 310 -0.61 13.46 -20.76
N THR A 311 -0.76 12.71 -19.66
CA THR A 311 -0.59 13.24 -18.31
C THR A 311 0.89 13.46 -18.00
N CYS A 312 1.75 12.48 -18.34
CA CYS A 312 3.18 12.62 -18.18
C CYS A 312 3.71 13.81 -19.00
N ASP A 313 3.32 13.93 -20.26
CA ASP A 313 3.72 15.05 -21.13
C ASP A 313 3.29 16.40 -20.56
N ALA A 314 2.05 16.49 -20.06
CA ALA A 314 1.51 17.69 -19.45
C ALA A 314 2.22 18.11 -18.15
N ILE A 315 2.77 17.16 -17.40
CA ILE A 315 3.62 17.42 -16.23
C ILE A 315 5.02 17.84 -16.69
N THR A 316 5.65 17.05 -17.56
CA THR A 316 7.08 17.19 -17.88
C THR A 316 7.40 18.40 -18.73
N GLN A 317 6.43 19.01 -19.43
CA GLN A 317 6.64 20.28 -20.15
C GLN A 317 7.09 21.44 -19.24
N TYR A 318 6.90 21.32 -17.92
CA TYR A 318 7.31 22.33 -16.93
C TYR A 318 8.61 21.98 -16.20
N LEU A 319 9.22 20.84 -16.53
CA LEU A 319 10.37 20.30 -15.82
C LEU A 319 11.56 20.16 -16.78
N PRO A 320 12.80 20.43 -16.34
CA PRO A 320 14.00 20.14 -17.11
C PRO A 320 14.28 18.63 -17.11
N VAL A 321 13.45 17.85 -17.81
CA VAL A 321 13.60 16.41 -17.97
C VAL A 321 13.54 16.00 -19.44
N SER A 322 14.14 14.87 -19.77
CA SER A 322 14.08 14.27 -21.10
C SER A 322 13.60 12.82 -21.01
N TYR A 323 12.66 12.43 -21.87
CA TYR A 323 12.20 11.05 -21.93
C TYR A 323 13.28 10.15 -22.56
N GLN A 324 13.54 9.02 -21.91
CA GLN A 324 14.49 8.02 -22.37
C GLN A 324 13.74 6.74 -22.73
N ALA A 325 13.48 6.58 -24.03
CA ALA A 325 12.69 5.47 -24.55
C ALA A 325 13.22 4.09 -24.14
N LYS A 326 14.55 3.94 -24.05
CA LYS A 326 15.20 2.71 -23.58
C LYS A 326 14.68 2.24 -22.21
N TYR A 327 14.51 3.17 -21.28
CA TYR A 327 14.13 2.87 -19.89
C TYR A 327 12.64 3.07 -19.65
N GLY A 328 11.95 3.82 -20.51
CA GLY A 328 10.56 4.21 -20.31
C GLY A 328 10.37 5.21 -19.17
N LEU A 329 11.39 6.04 -18.93
CA LEU A 329 11.50 6.96 -17.79
C LEU A 329 12.00 8.33 -18.25
N TYR A 330 11.84 9.34 -17.39
CA TYR A 330 12.31 10.71 -17.64
C TYR A 330 13.56 10.99 -16.82
N PHE A 331 14.64 11.45 -17.46
CA PHE A 331 15.90 11.80 -16.79
C PHE A 331 15.97 13.29 -16.56
N TRP A 332 16.39 13.69 -15.37
CA TRP A 332 16.63 15.10 -15.04
C TRP A 332 17.84 15.62 -15.82
N ASP A 333 17.71 16.81 -16.41
CA ASP A 333 18.86 17.61 -16.83
C ASP A 333 19.42 18.32 -15.60
N THR A 334 20.38 17.68 -14.94
CA THR A 334 21.01 18.22 -13.74
C THR A 334 21.87 19.46 -14.00
N GLY A 335 22.13 19.80 -15.26
CA GLY A 335 22.86 21.01 -15.67
C GLY A 335 21.95 22.23 -15.86
N ALA A 336 20.62 22.04 -15.95
CA ALA A 336 19.67 23.13 -16.11
C ALA A 336 19.61 24.01 -14.84
N ALA A 337 19.49 25.33 -15.03
CA ALA A 337 19.44 26.30 -13.92
C ALA A 337 18.20 26.08 -13.03
N GLU A 338 17.11 25.59 -13.61
CA GLU A 338 15.84 25.34 -12.96
C GLU A 338 15.84 24.05 -12.13
N TYR A 339 16.67 23.06 -12.49
CA TYR A 339 16.66 21.73 -11.85
C TYR A 339 16.80 21.84 -10.34
N GLN A 340 17.89 22.49 -9.87
CA GLN A 340 18.13 22.63 -8.44
C GLN A 340 17.05 23.47 -7.75
N ARG A 341 16.53 24.51 -8.42
CA ARG A 341 15.44 25.33 -7.88
C ARG A 341 14.16 24.53 -7.68
N ILE A 342 13.83 23.62 -8.59
CA ILE A 342 12.63 22.78 -8.50
C ILE A 342 12.82 21.75 -7.38
N VAL A 343 13.84 20.90 -7.46
CA VAL A 343 13.98 19.75 -6.55
C VAL A 343 14.33 20.13 -5.11
N SER A 344 14.82 21.36 -4.86
CA SER A 344 15.10 21.84 -3.51
C SER A 344 14.03 22.75 -2.92
N SER A 345 13.11 23.31 -3.72
CA SER A 345 12.11 24.26 -3.23
C SER A 345 10.86 23.56 -2.65
N PRO A 346 9.95 24.30 -2.01
CA PRO A 346 8.64 23.81 -1.58
C PRO A 346 7.67 23.45 -2.71
N SER A 347 8.17 23.13 -3.91
CA SER A 347 7.35 22.74 -5.05
C SER A 347 7.02 21.25 -5.05
N PHE A 348 5.84 20.90 -5.53
CA PHE A 348 5.31 19.53 -5.48
C PHE A 348 4.41 19.20 -6.67
N LEU A 349 4.22 17.90 -6.92
CA LEU A 349 3.07 17.38 -7.65
C LEU A 349 1.91 17.16 -6.70
N SER A 350 0.72 17.67 -7.03
CA SER A 350 -0.52 17.37 -6.29
C SER A 350 -1.29 16.26 -6.99
N PHE A 351 -1.79 15.31 -6.21
CA PHE A 351 -2.69 14.24 -6.66
C PHE A 351 -4.00 14.40 -5.93
N THR A 352 -5.06 14.74 -6.65
CA THR A 352 -6.39 14.94 -6.06
C THR A 352 -7.24 13.70 -6.28
N PHE A 353 -7.75 13.12 -5.20
CA PHE A 353 -8.50 11.88 -5.23
C PHE A 353 -9.93 12.08 -4.75
N ARG A 354 -10.82 11.17 -5.12
CA ARG A 354 -12.13 11.05 -4.50
C ARG A 354 -11.98 10.61 -3.05
N LEU A 355 -12.66 11.30 -2.14
CA LEU A 355 -12.65 10.98 -0.72
C LEU A 355 -13.81 10.04 -0.36
N ASN A 356 -13.52 8.95 0.34
CA ASN A 356 -14.52 8.04 0.92
C ASN A 356 -15.55 7.53 -0.10
N SER A 357 -15.14 7.29 -1.35
CA SER A 357 -16.00 6.97 -2.49
C SER A 357 -17.17 7.95 -2.70
N ASN A 358 -17.10 9.16 -2.14
CA ASN A 358 -18.14 10.17 -2.23
C ASN A 358 -17.89 11.09 -3.44
N ILE A 359 -18.84 11.15 -4.36
CA ILE A 359 -18.68 11.89 -5.61
C ILE A 359 -18.50 13.41 -5.44
N ASN A 360 -18.90 13.95 -4.29
CA ASN A 360 -18.86 15.39 -3.99
C ASN A 360 -17.70 15.79 -3.07
N GLN A 361 -16.84 14.85 -2.69
CA GLN A 361 -15.72 15.11 -1.78
C GLN A 361 -14.41 14.64 -2.42
N ASN A 362 -13.37 15.43 -2.17
CA ASN A 362 -12.02 15.12 -2.60
C ASN A 362 -11.03 15.47 -1.50
N PHE A 363 -9.81 14.96 -1.66
CA PHE A 363 -8.66 15.33 -0.86
C PHE A 363 -7.41 15.25 -1.75
N THR A 364 -6.32 15.86 -1.30
CA THR A 364 -5.09 15.99 -2.10
C THR A 364 -3.89 15.46 -1.33
N ILE A 365 -3.07 14.69 -2.02
CA ILE A 365 -1.72 14.31 -1.59
C ILE A 365 -0.71 15.14 -2.38
N ASN A 366 0.18 15.84 -1.67
CA ASN A 366 1.27 16.61 -2.25
C ASN A 366 2.57 15.82 -2.13
N VAL A 367 3.25 15.63 -3.27
CA VAL A 367 4.52 14.92 -3.39
C VAL A 367 5.60 15.93 -3.79
N PRO A 368 6.46 16.38 -2.85
CA PRO A 368 7.55 17.30 -3.16
C PRO A 368 8.47 16.77 -4.26
N PHE A 369 8.95 17.66 -5.14
CA PHE A 369 9.92 17.26 -6.17
C PHE A 369 11.24 16.73 -5.58
N ALA A 370 11.57 17.09 -4.33
CA ALA A 370 12.67 16.49 -3.58
C ALA A 370 12.55 14.96 -3.47
N LEU A 371 11.34 14.42 -3.32
CA LEU A 371 11.08 12.97 -3.28
C LEU A 371 11.05 12.32 -4.67
N LEU A 372 10.86 13.13 -5.71
CA LEU A 372 10.79 12.70 -7.11
C LEU A 372 12.12 12.89 -7.85
N ASN A 373 13.19 13.20 -7.11
CA ASN A 373 14.56 13.31 -7.61
C ASN A 373 15.36 12.05 -7.26
N LEU A 374 14.88 10.90 -7.72
CA LEU A 374 15.46 9.60 -7.40
C LEU A 374 16.70 9.30 -8.25
N THR A 375 17.46 8.28 -7.88
CA THR A 375 18.68 7.87 -8.56
C THR A 375 18.50 6.47 -9.16
N LEU A 376 18.61 6.33 -10.48
CA LEU A 376 18.78 5.01 -11.09
C LEU A 376 20.21 4.54 -10.91
N THR A 377 20.40 3.25 -10.62
CA THR A 377 21.71 2.60 -10.51
C THR A 377 21.72 1.26 -11.26
N GLY A 378 22.86 0.58 -11.27
CA GLY A 378 22.97 -0.75 -11.86
C GLY A 378 22.07 -1.76 -11.13
N PRO A 379 21.45 -2.73 -11.85
CA PRO A 379 21.71 -3.08 -13.25
C PRO A 379 20.85 -2.33 -14.29
N ILE A 380 20.01 -1.36 -13.90
CA ILE A 380 19.16 -0.64 -14.86
C ILE A 380 20.01 0.27 -15.75
N VAL A 381 20.98 0.97 -15.16
CA VAL A 381 21.90 1.90 -15.83
C VAL A 381 23.34 1.62 -15.44
N ASP A 382 24.27 1.82 -16.37
CA ASP A 382 25.71 1.60 -16.13
C ASP A 382 26.33 2.66 -15.21
N ARG A 383 25.71 3.85 -15.14
CA ARG A 383 26.14 4.97 -14.31
C ARG A 383 24.93 5.56 -13.60
N SER A 384 25.13 6.00 -12.36
CA SER A 384 24.05 6.58 -11.57
C SER A 384 23.49 7.83 -12.25
N ILE A 385 22.17 7.91 -12.38
CA ILE A 385 21.48 8.99 -13.08
C ILE A 385 20.29 9.48 -12.24
N GLN A 386 20.14 10.79 -12.13
CA GLN A 386 18.94 11.38 -11.53
C GLN A 386 17.76 11.29 -12.49
N TYR A 387 16.64 10.76 -12.00
CA TYR A 387 15.44 10.56 -12.81
C TYR A 387 14.17 10.97 -12.06
N LEU A 388 13.15 11.28 -12.85
CA LEU A 388 11.78 11.50 -12.41
C LEU A 388 11.02 10.17 -12.56
N PRO A 389 10.46 9.59 -11.49
CA PRO A 389 9.85 8.25 -11.51
C PRO A 389 8.44 8.22 -12.11
N LEU A 390 8.21 8.98 -13.19
CA LEU A 390 7.03 8.90 -14.03
C LEU A 390 7.26 7.91 -15.16
N ARG A 391 6.27 7.04 -15.41
CA ARG A 391 6.29 6.06 -16.49
C ARG A 391 5.02 6.22 -17.33
N PRO A 392 5.12 6.60 -18.62
CA PRO A 392 3.96 6.99 -19.43
C PRO A 392 3.24 5.77 -20.05
N THR A 393 2.87 4.81 -19.23
CA THR A 393 2.14 3.60 -19.63
C THR A 393 1.23 3.14 -18.50
N ALA A 394 0.28 2.24 -18.80
CA ALA A 394 -0.34 1.43 -17.76
C ALA A 394 0.73 0.62 -17.00
N GLY A 395 0.46 0.35 -15.73
CA GLY A 395 1.21 -0.62 -14.95
C GLY A 395 0.95 -2.06 -15.43
N PRO A 396 1.62 -3.03 -14.81
CA PRO A 396 1.56 -4.43 -15.22
C PRO A 396 0.14 -4.97 -15.37
N SER A 397 -0.78 -4.69 -14.44
CA SER A 397 -2.18 -5.15 -14.48
C SER A 397 -3.08 -4.48 -15.55
N GLY A 398 -2.51 -3.72 -16.48
CA GLY A 398 -3.25 -2.93 -17.45
C GLY A 398 -3.98 -1.71 -16.86
N LYS A 399 -3.78 -1.41 -15.57
CA LYS A 399 -4.29 -0.21 -14.88
C LYS A 399 -3.17 0.77 -14.59
N TYR A 400 -3.51 2.04 -14.40
CA TYR A 400 -2.55 3.04 -13.90
C TYR A 400 -2.29 2.80 -12.41
N VAL A 401 -1.04 3.00 -11.99
CA VAL A 401 -0.55 2.61 -10.66
C VAL A 401 0.27 3.73 -10.04
N LEU A 402 0.04 4.00 -8.77
CA LEU A 402 0.90 4.85 -7.94
C LEU A 402 1.70 3.95 -7.00
N GLY A 403 2.98 3.78 -7.32
CA GLY A 403 3.90 2.91 -6.59
C GLY A 403 4.70 3.60 -5.48
N ARG A 404 5.84 3.01 -5.10
CA ARG A 404 6.75 3.50 -4.04
C ARG A 404 7.11 4.97 -4.19
N ALA A 405 7.40 5.42 -5.41
CA ALA A 405 7.73 6.83 -5.65
C ALA A 405 6.67 7.80 -5.10
N PHE A 406 5.38 7.49 -5.26
CA PHE A 406 4.27 8.24 -4.67
C PHE A 406 4.16 8.00 -3.15
N LEU A 407 4.30 6.74 -2.72
CA LEU A 407 4.13 6.33 -1.33
C LEU A 407 5.19 6.88 -0.36
N GLN A 408 6.29 7.45 -0.85
CA GLN A 408 7.18 8.25 0.01
C GLN A 408 6.44 9.41 0.68
N ALA A 409 5.40 9.95 0.03
CA ALA A 409 4.59 11.08 0.49
C ALA A 409 3.16 10.68 0.90
N ALA A 410 2.84 9.39 0.92
CA ALA A 410 1.51 8.90 1.29
C ALA A 410 1.58 7.78 2.34
N PHE A 411 0.66 7.83 3.29
CA PHE A 411 0.41 6.75 4.23
C PHE A 411 -0.66 5.84 3.65
N ILE A 412 -0.43 4.53 3.77
CA ILE A 412 -1.44 3.51 3.50
C ILE A 412 -1.75 2.74 4.77
N GLY A 413 -3.02 2.42 4.98
CA GLY A 413 -3.42 1.45 5.99
C GLY A 413 -4.44 0.50 5.42
N VAL A 414 -4.52 -0.71 5.94
CA VAL A 414 -5.55 -1.68 5.54
C VAL A 414 -6.07 -2.38 6.77
N ASN A 415 -7.38 -2.43 6.93
CA ASN A 415 -8.06 -3.37 7.79
C ASN A 415 -8.70 -4.45 6.92
N TRP A 416 -8.12 -5.66 6.96
CA TRP A 416 -8.60 -6.81 6.18
C TRP A 416 -9.86 -7.44 6.79
N GLN A 417 -10.18 -7.11 8.04
CA GLN A 417 -11.38 -7.59 8.69
C GLN A 417 -12.58 -6.79 8.23
N SER A 418 -13.73 -7.48 8.19
CA SER A 418 -14.99 -6.89 7.76
C SER A 418 -15.35 -5.69 8.63
N ALA A 419 -15.17 -4.50 8.07
CA ALA A 419 -15.42 -3.23 8.73
C ALA A 419 -16.73 -2.59 8.22
N SER A 420 -17.20 -2.99 7.04
CA SER A 420 -18.43 -2.50 6.41
C SER A 420 -19.56 -3.54 6.36
N ASN A 421 -20.80 -3.04 6.34
CA ASN A 421 -22.03 -3.84 6.27
C ASN A 421 -22.17 -4.70 4.99
N ASP A 422 -21.25 -4.58 4.03
CA ASP A 422 -21.18 -5.37 2.80
C ASP A 422 -20.25 -6.58 2.88
N GLY A 423 -19.59 -6.79 4.02
CA GLY A 423 -18.68 -7.92 4.23
C GLY A 423 -17.21 -7.62 3.87
N SER A 424 -16.91 -6.49 3.22
CA SER A 424 -15.53 -6.13 2.85
C SER A 424 -14.82 -5.36 3.97
N GLY A 425 -13.49 -5.47 4.07
CA GLY A 425 -12.69 -4.60 4.94
C GLY A 425 -12.51 -3.21 4.33
N ALA A 426 -11.59 -2.43 4.87
CA ALA A 426 -11.35 -1.05 4.41
C ALA A 426 -9.85 -0.78 4.25
N TRP A 427 -9.49 0.08 3.30
CA TRP A 427 -8.14 0.63 3.20
C TRP A 427 -8.13 2.14 3.25
N PHE A 428 -7.04 2.69 3.75
CA PHE A 428 -6.87 4.08 4.13
C PHE A 428 -5.76 4.74 3.32
N LEU A 429 -5.98 5.97 2.88
CA LEU A 429 -4.97 6.80 2.21
C LEU A 429 -4.93 8.18 2.85
N ALA A 430 -3.73 8.64 3.21
CA ALA A 430 -3.52 9.95 3.82
C ALA A 430 -2.19 10.58 3.38
N GLN A 431 -2.04 11.89 3.59
CA GLN A 431 -0.78 12.59 3.38
C GLN A 431 0.25 12.08 4.39
N ALA A 432 1.42 11.66 3.92
CA ALA A 432 2.54 11.35 4.79
C ALA A 432 3.37 12.60 5.08
N PRO A 433 4.11 12.60 6.20
CA PRO A 433 4.82 13.78 6.65
C PRO A 433 6.25 13.85 6.09
N GLY A 434 6.88 15.01 6.23
CA GLY A 434 8.26 15.26 5.84
C GLY A 434 9.33 14.85 6.87
N PRO A 435 10.60 15.19 6.63
CA PRO A 435 11.72 14.78 7.49
C PRO A 435 11.66 15.30 8.94
N ASN A 436 10.96 16.41 9.19
CA ASN A 436 10.87 17.03 10.52
C ASN A 436 9.72 16.46 11.36
N THR A 437 9.41 15.18 11.19
CA THR A 437 8.33 14.50 11.93
C THR A 437 8.90 13.83 13.16
N GLN A 438 8.17 13.91 14.27
CA GLN A 438 8.51 13.14 15.47
C GLN A 438 8.50 11.64 15.14
N THR A 439 9.59 10.96 15.47
CA THR A 439 9.79 9.55 15.12
C THR A 439 9.39 8.58 16.22
N GLN A 440 8.94 9.08 17.38
CA GLN A 440 8.52 8.29 18.53
C GLN A 440 7.11 8.66 18.97
N ASN A 441 6.10 8.16 18.24
CA ASN A 441 4.70 8.28 18.63
C ASN A 441 4.18 6.91 19.03
N GLU A 442 3.26 6.86 20.00
CA GLU A 442 2.56 5.62 20.31
C GLU A 442 1.70 5.19 19.11
N ALA A 443 1.69 3.90 18.81
CA ALA A 443 0.85 3.35 17.78
C ALA A 443 -0.62 3.48 18.19
N THR A 444 -1.45 3.98 17.27
CA THR A 444 -2.91 4.02 17.40
C THR A 444 -3.49 2.69 16.93
N THR A 445 -4.33 2.08 17.75
CA THR A 445 -5.04 0.85 17.39
C THR A 445 -6.01 1.06 16.24
N ILE A 446 -6.05 0.11 15.33
CA ILE A 446 -7.17 -0.12 14.42
C ILE A 446 -7.97 -1.27 15.02
N GLN A 447 -9.23 -1.07 15.36
CA GLN A 447 -10.08 -2.14 15.87
C GLN A 447 -10.57 -3.03 14.72
N PRO A 448 -10.94 -4.30 14.98
CA PRO A 448 -11.43 -5.21 13.95
C PRO A 448 -12.56 -4.64 13.08
N SER A 449 -13.46 -3.85 13.67
CA SER A 449 -14.61 -3.24 12.98
C SER A 449 -14.35 -1.84 12.42
N ASP A 450 -13.15 -1.28 12.57
CA ASP A 450 -12.87 0.09 12.15
C ASP A 450 -12.86 0.20 10.63
N ALA A 451 -13.83 0.95 10.10
CA ALA A 451 -13.93 1.30 8.68
C ALA A 451 -13.34 2.68 8.37
N THR A 452 -12.82 3.39 9.38
CA THR A 452 -12.20 4.71 9.26
C THR A 452 -11.12 4.86 10.32
N ILE A 453 -10.09 5.64 10.02
CA ILE A 453 -9.08 6.06 11.00
C ILE A 453 -9.01 7.59 11.05
N VAL A 454 -8.44 8.12 12.13
CA VAL A 454 -8.27 9.57 12.32
C VAL A 454 -6.81 9.94 12.08
N GLY A 455 -6.55 10.84 11.15
CA GLY A 455 -5.22 11.39 10.92
C GLY A 455 -4.82 12.40 12.01
N SER A 456 -3.52 12.64 12.15
CA SER A 456 -3.00 13.68 13.04
C SER A 456 -3.35 15.07 12.55
N ALA A 457 -3.44 16.02 13.48
CA ALA A 457 -3.64 17.44 13.17
C ALA A 457 -2.35 18.18 12.77
N ASN A 458 -1.24 17.46 12.56
CA ASN A 458 0.05 18.05 12.22
C ASN A 458 -0.02 18.68 10.82
N SER A 459 0.54 19.88 10.68
CA SER A 459 0.64 20.55 9.38
C SER A 459 1.69 19.87 8.50
N TRP A 460 1.31 19.49 7.29
CA TRP A 460 2.25 18.94 6.31
C TRP A 460 3.42 19.90 6.04
N THR A 461 3.16 21.19 5.84
CA THR A 461 4.24 22.16 5.59
C THR A 461 5.20 22.28 6.77
N ASP A 462 4.71 22.17 8.01
CA ASP A 462 5.57 22.21 9.21
C ASP A 462 6.51 20.99 9.29
N THR A 463 6.05 19.82 8.82
CA THR A 463 6.88 18.61 8.76
C THR A 463 7.98 18.67 7.69
N TRP A 464 7.93 19.65 6.78
CA TRP A 464 8.94 19.90 5.74
C TRP A 464 9.85 21.09 6.04
N LYS A 465 9.58 21.86 7.10
CA LYS A 465 10.43 22.98 7.50
C LYS A 465 11.88 22.54 7.71
N GLY A 466 12.79 23.28 7.08
CA GLY A 466 14.24 23.01 7.13
C GLY A 466 14.73 21.93 6.16
N ALA A 467 13.83 21.18 5.50
CA ALA A 467 14.20 20.20 4.48
C ALA A 467 14.23 20.79 3.06
N TRP A 468 13.44 21.84 2.80
CA TRP A 468 13.42 22.56 1.54
C TRP A 468 14.02 23.98 1.64
N THR A 469 14.35 24.56 0.49
CA THR A 469 14.85 25.93 0.33
C THR A 469 13.71 26.83 -0.16
N VAL A 470 13.12 27.59 0.77
CA VAL A 470 12.08 28.58 0.43
C VAL A 470 12.68 29.67 -0.44
N LEU A 471 12.13 29.86 -1.64
CA LEU A 471 12.60 30.89 -2.57
C LEU A 471 12.00 32.25 -2.20
N SER A 472 12.73 33.33 -2.49
CA SER A 472 12.19 34.69 -2.36
C SER A 472 11.06 34.92 -3.36
N GLU A 473 10.00 35.59 -2.94
CA GLU A 473 8.97 36.07 -3.88
C GLU A 473 9.60 37.11 -4.81
N THR A 474 9.58 36.87 -6.11
CA THR A 474 10.01 37.87 -7.08
C THR A 474 8.97 39.00 -7.05
N GLY A 475 9.32 40.12 -6.42
CA GLY A 475 8.49 41.31 -6.43
C GLY A 475 8.13 41.69 -7.86
N SER A 476 6.83 41.84 -8.14
CA SER A 476 6.36 42.57 -9.31
C SER A 476 7.11 43.90 -9.35
N GLY A 477 7.77 44.19 -10.47
CA GLY A 477 8.87 45.13 -10.53
C GLY A 477 8.52 46.55 -10.05
N ASN A 478 9.47 47.16 -9.36
CA ASN A 478 9.72 48.58 -9.54
C ASN A 478 11.08 48.73 -10.20
N THR A 479 11.05 49.07 -11.49
CA THR A 479 12.13 49.78 -12.16
C THR A 479 12.37 51.08 -11.39
N SER A 480 13.30 51.09 -10.44
CA SER A 480 13.87 52.34 -9.95
C SER A 480 15.18 52.56 -10.67
N THR A 481 15.08 53.29 -11.78
CA THR A 481 16.07 54.29 -12.19
C THR A 481 16.75 54.89 -10.97
N GLY A 482 18.09 54.90 -11.00
CA GLY A 482 18.88 55.47 -9.93
C GLY A 482 18.56 56.94 -9.72
N ASP A 483 18.78 57.43 -8.50
CA ASP A 483 19.07 58.84 -8.30
C ASP A 483 19.98 59.04 -7.08
N THR A 484 21.18 59.50 -7.43
CA THR A 484 21.91 60.63 -6.86
C THR A 484 21.22 61.38 -5.71
N ALA A 485 21.97 61.52 -4.63
CA ALA A 485 21.67 62.38 -3.49
C ALA A 485 21.48 63.85 -3.89
N THR A 486 20.40 64.48 -3.43
CA THR A 486 20.41 65.91 -3.11
C THR A 486 19.43 66.20 -1.97
N THR A 487 19.97 66.85 -0.94
CA THR A 487 19.32 67.36 0.26
C THR A 487 18.57 68.66 -0.03
N THR A 488 17.32 68.79 0.40
CA THR A 488 16.76 70.09 0.85
C THR A 488 15.51 69.92 1.71
N SER A 489 15.44 70.73 2.76
CA SER A 489 14.46 70.76 3.86
C SER A 489 13.15 71.48 3.48
N GLY A 490 12.01 71.11 4.11
CA GLY A 490 10.81 71.95 4.09
C GLY A 490 9.50 71.34 4.63
N SER A 491 9.25 71.53 5.93
CA SER A 491 7.98 71.90 6.61
C SER A 491 6.61 71.26 6.25
N SER A 492 6.06 70.59 7.27
CA SER A 492 4.68 70.54 7.82
C SER A 492 3.42 70.59 6.91
N THR A 493 2.58 69.55 7.01
CA THR A 493 1.17 69.60 7.49
C THR A 493 0.50 68.20 7.35
N SER A 494 -0.36 67.85 8.30
CA SER A 494 -1.29 66.69 8.27
C SER A 494 -2.73 67.21 8.41
N PRO A 495 -3.78 66.38 8.36
CA PRO A 495 -4.20 65.38 7.36
C PRO A 495 -5.67 65.66 6.88
N PRO A 496 -6.32 64.77 6.09
CA PRO A 496 -7.35 63.94 6.74
C PRO A 496 -7.51 62.48 6.24
N THR A 497 -7.99 61.68 7.19
CA THR A 497 -8.49 60.29 7.23
C THR A 497 -9.14 59.66 5.98
N PRO A 498 -8.92 58.33 5.83
CA PRO A 498 -9.93 57.40 5.31
C PRO A 498 -10.48 56.41 6.37
N LYS A 499 -11.70 55.97 6.08
CA LYS A 499 -12.70 55.15 6.81
C LYS A 499 -12.20 53.72 7.19
N PRO A 500 -12.74 53.10 8.27
CA PRO A 500 -12.15 51.91 8.89
C PRO A 500 -12.52 50.56 8.23
N PRO A 501 -11.69 49.51 8.41
CA PRO A 501 -12.00 48.12 8.05
C PRO A 501 -12.96 47.44 9.05
N PRO A 502 -13.57 46.28 8.68
CA PRO A 502 -14.66 45.66 9.44
C PRO A 502 -14.23 45.07 10.79
N LYS A 503 -15.21 45.07 11.71
CA LYS A 503 -15.10 44.74 13.13
C LYS A 503 -14.65 43.30 13.39
N GLY A 504 -13.61 43.14 14.19
CA GLY A 504 -13.33 41.93 14.94
C GLY A 504 -14.34 41.73 16.08
N ILE A 505 -14.62 40.47 16.39
CA ILE A 505 -15.51 40.04 17.47
C ILE A 505 -14.77 40.18 18.81
N SER A 506 -15.40 40.83 19.79
CA SER A 506 -14.87 41.00 21.15
C SER A 506 -14.98 39.70 21.97
N PRO A 507 -14.02 39.39 22.85
CA PRO A 507 -14.09 38.27 23.77
C PRO A 507 -15.06 38.59 24.92
N GLY A 508 -16.32 38.24 24.72
CA GLY A 508 -17.40 38.43 25.67
C GLY A 508 -18.58 37.55 25.30
N GLY A 509 -18.41 36.24 25.44
CA GLY A 509 -19.42 35.26 25.04
C GLY A 509 -19.05 33.79 25.34
N ILE A 510 -18.15 33.55 26.28
CA ILE A 510 -17.86 32.21 26.81
C ILE A 510 -18.08 32.28 28.32
N ALA A 511 -19.31 32.01 28.75
CA ALA A 511 -19.67 31.72 30.14
C ALA A 511 -21.03 31.03 30.12
N GLY A 512 -21.05 29.69 30.21
CA GLY A 512 -22.34 28.99 30.20
C GLY A 512 -22.39 27.46 30.24
N THR A 513 -21.31 26.71 30.51
CA THR A 513 -21.41 25.24 30.78
C THR A 513 -20.28 24.75 31.68
N ALA A 514 -20.30 25.11 32.96
CA ALA A 514 -19.32 24.60 33.94
C ALA A 514 -19.90 24.42 35.36
N VAL A 515 -21.19 24.09 35.50
CA VAL A 515 -21.82 23.82 36.83
C VAL A 515 -22.47 22.42 36.92
N GLY A 516 -22.47 21.62 35.85
CA GLY A 516 -23.03 20.26 35.88
C GLY A 516 -22.08 19.15 36.40
N GLY A 517 -20.76 19.35 36.31
CA GLY A 517 -19.78 18.28 36.60
C GLY A 517 -19.42 18.12 38.09
N VAL A 518 -19.50 19.19 38.89
CA VAL A 518 -19.01 19.17 40.28
C VAL A 518 -20.01 18.46 41.22
N ALA A 519 -21.31 18.51 40.94
CA ALA A 519 -22.32 17.83 41.75
C ALA A 519 -22.26 16.29 41.60
N VAL A 520 -21.97 15.79 40.40
CA VAL A 520 -21.91 14.34 40.10
C VAL A 520 -20.66 13.69 40.71
N ILE A 521 -19.53 14.41 40.68
CA ILE A 521 -18.27 13.94 41.29
C ILE A 521 -18.40 13.93 42.83
N SER A 522 -19.05 14.94 43.40
CA SER A 522 -19.26 15.02 44.86
C SER A 522 -20.19 13.92 45.39
N ALA A 523 -21.27 13.60 44.66
CA ALA A 523 -22.18 12.51 45.02
C ALA A 523 -21.51 11.13 44.89
N SER A 524 -20.69 10.94 43.85
CA SER A 524 -19.93 9.70 43.64
C SER A 524 -18.89 9.47 44.74
N LEU A 525 -18.16 10.51 45.15
CA LEU A 525 -17.18 10.44 46.24
C LEU A 525 -17.84 10.14 47.59
N LEU A 526 -18.99 10.74 47.89
CA LEU A 526 -19.75 10.45 49.11
C LEU A 526 -20.33 9.03 49.10
N GLY A 527 -20.77 8.52 47.95
CA GLY A 527 -21.21 7.14 47.78
C GLY A 527 -20.09 6.12 48.04
N VAL A 528 -18.90 6.36 47.47
CA VAL A 528 -17.71 5.51 47.70
C VAL A 528 -17.28 5.56 49.17
N LEU A 529 -17.28 6.74 49.81
CA LEU A 529 -16.95 6.87 51.23
C LEU A 529 -17.96 6.17 52.15
N PHE A 530 -19.26 6.22 51.82
CA PHE A 530 -20.29 5.52 52.59
C PHE A 530 -20.16 3.99 52.47
N LEU A 531 -19.86 3.48 51.27
CA LEU A 531 -19.62 2.05 51.03
C LEU A 531 -18.31 1.58 51.70
N TYR A 532 -17.26 2.40 51.67
CA TYR A 532 -15.97 2.11 52.32
C TYR A 532 -16.05 2.15 53.86
N ARG A 533 -16.92 2.99 54.43
CA ARG A 533 -17.17 2.99 55.89
C ARG A 533 -18.03 1.79 56.32
N ARG A 534 -18.90 1.27 55.45
CA ARG A 534 -19.70 0.08 55.72
C ARG A 534 -18.87 -1.21 55.66
N SER A 535 -17.86 -1.27 54.79
CA SER A 535 -17.00 -2.45 54.66
C SER A 535 -15.97 -2.62 55.79
N ARG A 536 -15.64 -1.54 56.53
CA ARG A 536 -14.75 -1.61 57.71
C ARG A 536 -15.43 -1.99 59.02
N ALA A 537 -16.75 -2.13 59.04
CA ALA A 537 -17.50 -2.61 60.22
C ALA A 537 -17.62 -4.14 60.30
N ALA A 538 -17.14 -4.88 59.28
CA ALA A 538 -17.05 -6.33 59.31
C ALA A 538 -15.57 -6.74 59.48
N GLY A 539 -15.28 -7.50 60.55
CA GLY A 539 -13.93 -7.82 61.01
C GLY A 539 -13.08 -8.61 60.03
N LYS A 540 -11.75 -8.44 60.16
CA LYS A 540 -10.71 -9.20 59.47
C LYS A 540 -10.72 -10.69 59.88
N PRO A 541 -10.48 -11.62 58.93
CA PRO A 541 -9.86 -12.91 59.22
C PRO A 541 -8.41 -12.98 58.71
N GLU A 542 -7.59 -13.75 59.43
CA GLU A 542 -6.18 -14.12 59.17
C GLU A 542 -6.00 -15.14 58.02
N PRO A 543 -4.78 -15.32 57.48
CA PRO A 543 -4.52 -16.13 56.29
C PRO A 543 -4.32 -17.63 56.61
N GLY A 544 -5.01 -18.48 55.86
CA GLY A 544 -4.87 -19.94 55.89
C GLY A 544 -4.44 -20.50 54.52
N SER A 545 -3.65 -21.56 54.59
CA SER A 545 -2.80 -22.20 53.58
C SER A 545 -3.47 -22.84 52.36
N GLN A 546 -2.63 -23.00 51.32
CA GLN A 546 -2.86 -23.67 50.03
C GLN A 546 -3.41 -25.10 50.13
N GLU A 547 -4.27 -25.47 49.18
CA GLU A 547 -4.27 -26.82 48.60
C GLU A 547 -4.79 -26.78 47.15
N GLU A 548 -4.00 -27.38 46.26
CA GLU A 548 -4.16 -27.48 44.82
C GLU A 548 -5.18 -28.57 44.47
N ARG A 549 -6.15 -28.29 43.60
CA ARG A 549 -7.02 -29.33 43.03
C ARG A 549 -7.32 -29.05 41.56
N ILE A 550 -6.71 -29.89 40.73
CA ILE A 550 -6.92 -30.04 39.28
C ILE A 550 -8.39 -30.36 39.02
N ILE A 551 -9.06 -29.59 38.15
CA ILE A 551 -10.34 -29.98 37.54
C ILE A 551 -10.23 -29.80 36.03
N GLN A 552 -10.41 -30.93 35.36
CA GLN A 552 -10.51 -31.13 33.93
C GLN A 552 -11.99 -30.99 33.55
N THR A 553 -12.32 -30.13 32.59
CA THR A 553 -13.70 -29.98 32.06
C THR A 553 -13.73 -30.21 30.55
N PRO A 554 -14.77 -30.87 29.99
CA PRO A 554 -14.82 -31.27 28.59
C PRO A 554 -15.36 -30.16 27.68
N LEU A 555 -14.89 -30.16 26.43
CA LEU A 555 -15.38 -29.32 25.33
C LEU A 555 -16.83 -29.68 24.95
N THR A 556 -17.70 -28.68 24.91
CA THR A 556 -19.03 -28.76 24.29
C THR A 556 -18.97 -28.23 22.86
N ASP A 557 -19.39 -29.12 21.97
CA ASP A 557 -19.65 -29.00 20.54
C ASP A 557 -20.76 -27.95 20.24
N PHE A 558 -20.50 -27.05 19.29
CA PHE A 558 -21.52 -26.20 18.66
C PHE A 558 -21.59 -26.57 17.18
N GLY A 559 -22.58 -27.38 16.83
CA GLY A 559 -22.89 -27.79 15.47
C GLY A 559 -23.38 -26.64 14.59
N VAL A 560 -22.89 -26.61 13.36
CA VAL A 560 -23.40 -25.80 12.26
C VAL A 560 -24.05 -26.74 11.24
N GLU A 561 -25.30 -26.46 10.89
CA GLU A 561 -26.09 -27.18 9.88
C GLU A 561 -25.52 -26.99 8.46
N PRO A 562 -25.50 -28.04 7.60
CA PRO A 562 -24.97 -27.92 6.24
C PRO A 562 -26.02 -27.37 5.26
N ARG A 563 -25.65 -26.34 4.49
CA ARG A 563 -26.43 -25.86 3.34
C ARG A 563 -25.91 -26.50 2.06
N ARG A 564 -26.87 -26.89 1.21
CA ARG A 564 -26.76 -27.75 0.02
C ARG A 564 -25.66 -27.37 -0.98
N GLU A 565 -25.04 -28.44 -1.44
CA GLU A 565 -24.12 -28.65 -2.55
C GLU A 565 -24.75 -28.32 -3.91
N SER A 566 -23.95 -27.73 -4.80
CA SER A 566 -24.18 -27.66 -6.24
C SER A 566 -22.89 -28.13 -6.92
N ASP A 567 -22.97 -29.31 -7.54
CA ASP A 567 -22.03 -29.84 -8.52
C ASP A 567 -21.73 -28.77 -9.61
N GLY A 568 -20.59 -28.70 -10.28
CA GLY A 568 -19.52 -29.66 -10.53
C GLY A 568 -19.14 -29.55 -12.01
N TYR A 569 -17.91 -29.14 -12.32
CA TYR A 569 -17.30 -29.35 -13.64
C TYR A 569 -15.82 -29.70 -13.44
N GLY A 570 -15.56 -31.00 -13.30
CA GLY A 570 -14.23 -31.59 -13.45
C GLY A 570 -14.16 -32.25 -14.83
N SER A 571 -13.20 -31.83 -15.64
CA SER A 571 -12.89 -32.49 -16.92
C SER A 571 -11.82 -33.55 -16.66
N GLU A 572 -12.20 -34.83 -16.74
CA GLU A 572 -11.28 -35.96 -16.81
C GLU A 572 -10.66 -36.05 -18.22
N LEU A 573 -9.34 -36.22 -18.28
CA LEU A 573 -8.62 -36.65 -19.48
C LEU A 573 -8.60 -38.18 -19.54
N GLY A 574 -9.32 -38.75 -20.51
CA GLY A 574 -9.25 -40.15 -20.90
C GLY A 574 -8.43 -40.34 -22.18
N THR A 575 -7.45 -41.23 -22.12
CA THR A 575 -6.55 -41.70 -23.18
C THR A 575 -7.25 -42.41 -24.34
N GLY A 576 -6.74 -42.30 -25.58
CA GLY A 576 -7.02 -43.29 -26.64
C GLY A 576 -6.78 -42.81 -28.08
N HIS A 577 -6.03 -43.62 -28.85
CA HIS A 577 -5.64 -43.49 -30.27
C HIS A 577 -6.80 -43.44 -31.30
N GLU A 578 -6.48 -42.82 -32.45
CA GLU A 578 -7.01 -42.83 -33.85
C GLU A 578 -7.92 -43.99 -34.37
N PRO A 579 -8.53 -43.89 -35.60
CA PRO A 579 -8.65 -42.76 -36.54
C PRO A 579 -10.09 -42.47 -37.03
N MET A 580 -10.25 -41.29 -37.65
CA MET A 580 -11.45 -40.81 -38.34
C MET A 580 -11.88 -41.70 -39.52
N ARG A 581 -13.21 -41.89 -39.62
CA ARG A 581 -13.89 -42.39 -40.82
C ARG A 581 -14.96 -41.38 -41.23
N GLU A 582 -14.95 -41.05 -42.51
CA GLU A 582 -15.79 -40.09 -43.22
C GLU A 582 -17.23 -40.58 -43.43
N SER A 583 -18.22 -39.67 -43.31
CA SER A 583 -19.63 -39.72 -43.78
C SER A 583 -20.44 -38.81 -42.82
N GLY A 584 -21.21 -37.79 -43.20
CA GLY A 584 -22.04 -37.58 -44.39
C GLY A 584 -23.49 -37.37 -43.94
N GLY A 585 -24.04 -36.16 -44.12
CA GLY A 585 -25.46 -35.93 -44.45
C GLY A 585 -26.52 -35.66 -43.36
N TYR A 586 -27.12 -34.47 -43.48
CA TYR A 586 -28.55 -34.11 -43.34
C TYR A 586 -29.31 -34.19 -41.99
N GLY A 587 -30.05 -33.11 -41.70
CA GLY A 587 -31.41 -33.24 -41.15
C GLY A 587 -31.87 -32.15 -40.17
N SER A 588 -32.56 -31.14 -40.69
CA SER A 588 -33.23 -30.02 -40.02
C SER A 588 -34.25 -30.40 -38.94
N SER A 589 -34.50 -29.47 -38.00
CA SER A 589 -35.87 -29.16 -37.56
C SER A 589 -35.99 -27.68 -37.19
N GLU A 590 -36.81 -26.98 -37.97
CA GLU A 590 -37.29 -25.62 -37.76
C GLU A 590 -38.36 -25.59 -36.66
N LEU A 591 -38.39 -24.50 -35.89
CA LEU A 591 -39.64 -23.84 -35.50
C LEU A 591 -39.35 -22.37 -35.22
N GLY A 592 -39.80 -21.52 -36.15
CA GLY A 592 -39.56 -20.09 -36.14
C GLY A 592 -40.66 -19.28 -35.49
N THR A 593 -40.32 -18.02 -35.20
CA THR A 593 -41.05 -16.75 -35.37
C THR A 593 -40.07 -15.67 -34.88
N GLY A 594 -39.66 -14.61 -35.57
CA GLY A 594 -40.14 -13.96 -36.77
C GLY A 594 -40.16 -12.45 -36.51
N HIS A 595 -39.09 -11.72 -36.86
CA HIS A 595 -39.16 -10.32 -37.34
C HIS A 595 -37.81 -9.89 -37.93
N GLU A 596 -37.82 -9.66 -39.23
CA GLU A 596 -36.69 -9.23 -40.06
C GLU A 596 -36.69 -7.68 -40.23
N PRO A 597 -35.52 -7.03 -40.32
CA PRO A 597 -35.40 -5.62 -40.67
C PRO A 597 -35.09 -5.43 -42.16
N GLN A 598 -35.54 -4.32 -42.75
CA GLN A 598 -35.01 -3.84 -44.04
C GLN A 598 -34.40 -2.45 -43.91
N ARG A 599 -33.18 -2.30 -44.44
CA ARG A 599 -32.59 -1.03 -44.89
C ARG A 599 -32.05 -1.20 -46.31
N PRO A 600 -32.10 -0.17 -47.18
CA PRO A 600 -31.81 -0.28 -48.61
C PRO A 600 -30.35 0.01 -48.99
N VAL A 601 -30.07 -0.36 -50.24
CA VAL A 601 -28.80 -0.44 -50.99
C VAL A 601 -28.18 0.92 -51.39
N GLU A 602 -26.87 0.85 -51.61
CA GLU A 602 -25.84 1.81 -52.03
C GLU A 602 -26.05 2.62 -53.32
N ILE A 603 -25.30 3.74 -53.43
CA ILE A 603 -24.88 4.39 -54.69
C ILE A 603 -23.35 4.67 -54.65
N SER A 604 -22.63 3.97 -55.52
CA SER A 604 -21.47 4.33 -56.38
C SER A 604 -20.42 5.39 -55.98
N GLY A 605 -19.13 4.97 -56.02
CA GLY A 605 -18.12 5.63 -56.87
C GLY A 605 -16.73 5.90 -56.25
N GLY A 606 -15.67 5.28 -56.79
CA GLY A 606 -14.29 5.82 -56.74
C GLY A 606 -13.16 4.82 -56.44
N VAL A 607 -12.32 4.55 -57.44
CA VAL A 607 -11.27 3.50 -57.53
C VAL A 607 -9.86 4.05 -57.21
N TYR A 608 -9.00 3.34 -56.46
CA TYR A 608 -7.68 2.82 -56.90
C TYR A 608 -6.92 1.98 -55.84
N ARG A 609 -6.24 0.90 -56.31
CA ARG A 609 -5.59 -0.23 -55.61
C ARG A 609 -4.26 0.07 -54.89
N PRO A 610 -3.85 -0.79 -53.94
CA PRO A 610 -2.49 -1.29 -53.77
C PRO A 610 -2.32 -2.75 -54.27
N LYS A 611 -1.12 -3.11 -54.72
CA LYS A 611 -0.73 -4.46 -55.16
C LYS A 611 0.00 -5.19 -54.03
N GLU A 612 -0.38 -6.45 -53.86
CA GLU A 612 0.21 -7.52 -53.04
C GLU A 612 1.24 -8.30 -53.86
N LEU A 613 2.20 -8.93 -53.18
CA LEU A 613 3.24 -9.80 -53.74
C LEU A 613 3.32 -11.07 -52.89
N ASP A 614 2.86 -12.17 -53.50
CA ASP A 614 3.03 -13.60 -53.17
C ASP A 614 3.79 -14.19 -54.39
N ASP A 615 4.52 -15.31 -54.41
CA ASP A 615 4.94 -16.35 -53.45
C ASP A 615 5.82 -17.34 -54.27
N THR A 616 6.48 -18.30 -53.60
CA THR A 616 7.03 -19.60 -54.10
C THR A 616 8.35 -19.59 -54.91
N GLY A 617 9.34 -20.48 -54.72
CA GLY A 617 9.56 -21.65 -53.85
C GLY A 617 10.48 -22.66 -54.56
N TYR A 618 11.55 -23.19 -53.90
CA TYR A 618 12.14 -24.56 -54.06
C TYR A 618 13.50 -24.70 -53.34
N ILE A 619 13.72 -25.84 -52.64
CA ILE A 619 15.01 -26.35 -52.12
C ILE A 619 15.27 -27.71 -52.81
N PRO A 620 16.53 -28.16 -53.03
CA PRO A 620 17.08 -29.21 -52.16
C PRO A 620 18.62 -29.22 -51.92
N GLN A 621 18.99 -29.64 -50.71
CA GLN A 621 20.11 -30.54 -50.30
C GLN A 621 21.61 -30.17 -50.44
N SER A 622 22.30 -30.28 -49.29
CA SER A 622 23.76 -30.48 -49.05
C SER A 622 24.17 -31.96 -49.34
N PRO A 623 25.46 -32.43 -49.25
CA PRO A 623 26.60 -31.97 -48.44
C PRO A 623 28.01 -32.09 -49.11
N VAL A 624 29.09 -31.78 -48.35
CA VAL A 624 30.40 -32.50 -48.24
C VAL A 624 31.59 -31.54 -48.00
N GLU A 625 32.47 -32.04 -47.14
CA GLU A 625 33.63 -31.50 -46.42
C GLU A 625 34.98 -31.59 -47.19
N MET A 626 35.97 -30.84 -46.67
CA MET A 626 37.44 -31.05 -46.67
C MET A 626 38.30 -30.92 -47.94
N ALA A 627 39.24 -29.97 -47.91
CA ALA A 627 40.69 -30.16 -47.68
C ALA A 627 41.56 -29.16 -48.47
N GLY A 628 42.48 -28.51 -47.75
CA GLY A 628 43.54 -27.62 -48.22
C GLY A 628 44.27 -27.00 -47.05
#